data_AF-A0A949XIL4-F1
#
_entry.id   AF-A0A949XIL4-F1
#
_cell.length_a   1.000
_cell.length_b   1.000
_cell.length_c   1.000
_cell.angle_alpha   90.00
_cell.angle_beta   90.00
_cell.angle_gamma   90.00
#
_symmetry.space_group_name_H-M   'P 1'
#
loop_
_entity.id
_entity.type
_entity.pdbx_description
1 polymer ?
#
loop_
_entity_poly.entity_id
_entity_poly.type
_entity_poly.pdbx_seq_one_letter_code
_entity_poly.pdbx_strand_id
1 'polypeptide(L)'
;MEDLAEKMYQLGLEIKKSIENDVPGFSGGWVSSVAVSRLIGRRNKIRVPPMYRRAVLKALGYDYHPGLKEGRVDNRVNAPDYGKPFLFIRRGHPHECLTGSNTIGQAYADAQGIESYP
;
A
#
# COMPACT_ATOMS: atom_id res chain seq x y z
N MET A 1 12.87 -22.90 4.41
CA MET A 1 12.50 -21.71 5.19
C MET A 1 13.33 -20.49 4.78
N GLU A 2 14.62 -20.68 4.50
CA GLU A 2 15.61 -19.68 4.02
C GLU A 2 15.15 -18.86 2.79
N ASP A 3 14.46 -19.48 1.83
CA ASP A 3 13.98 -18.83 0.59
C ASP A 3 12.82 -17.81 0.80
N LEU A 4 11.95 -18.01 1.80
CA LEU A 4 10.83 -17.08 2.03
C LEU A 4 11.28 -15.78 2.69
N ALA A 5 12.20 -15.88 3.67
CA ALA A 5 12.76 -14.72 4.35
C ALA A 5 13.50 -13.81 3.35
N GLU A 6 14.31 -14.39 2.46
CA GLU A 6 14.99 -13.67 1.39
C GLU A 6 13.98 -12.96 0.47
N LYS A 7 12.92 -13.64 0.03
CA LYS A 7 11.86 -13.03 -0.79
C LYS A 7 11.14 -11.89 -0.08
N MET A 8 10.90 -12.01 1.23
CA MET A 8 10.29 -10.96 2.06
C MET A 8 11.22 -9.75 2.19
N TYR A 9 12.52 -9.97 2.38
CA TYR A 9 13.53 -8.92 2.40
C TYR A 9 13.61 -8.18 1.06
N GLN A 10 13.70 -8.92 -0.06
CA GLN A 10 13.71 -8.34 -1.40
C GLN A 10 12.44 -7.54 -1.70
N LEU A 11 11.27 -8.02 -1.27
CA LEU A 11 10.03 -7.24 -1.37
C LEU A 11 10.12 -5.94 -0.57
N GLY A 12 10.65 -5.99 0.65
CA GLY A 12 10.83 -4.81 1.50
C GLY A 12 11.72 -3.75 0.83
N LEU A 13 12.84 -4.18 0.22
CA LEU A 13 13.73 -3.29 -0.53
C LEU A 13 13.02 -2.63 -1.71
N GLU A 14 12.25 -3.38 -2.50
CA GLU A 14 11.54 -2.83 -3.66
C GLU A 14 10.39 -1.89 -3.25
N ILE A 15 9.71 -2.17 -2.13
CA ILE A 15 8.72 -1.25 -1.56
C ILE A 15 9.40 0.04 -1.12
N LYS A 16 10.53 -0.04 -0.40
CA LYS A 16 11.29 1.13 0.04
C LYS A 16 11.72 2.01 -1.13
N LYS A 17 12.28 1.41 -2.20
CA LYS A 17 12.61 2.13 -3.44
C LYS A 17 11.37 2.79 -4.06
N SER A 18 10.23 2.10 -4.07
CA SER A 18 9.00 2.65 -4.65
C SER A 18 8.48 3.86 -3.88
N ILE A 19 8.60 3.85 -2.55
CA ILE A 19 8.29 4.99 -1.68
C ILE A 19 9.28 6.15 -1.92
N GLU A 20 10.59 5.86 -1.97
CA GLU A 20 11.63 6.88 -2.19
C GLU A 20 11.53 7.58 -3.56
N ASN A 21 10.91 6.93 -4.55
CA ASN A 21 10.72 7.47 -5.89
C ASN A 21 9.29 7.98 -6.15
N ASP A 22 8.45 8.10 -5.10
CA ASP A 22 7.05 8.52 -5.19
C ASP A 22 6.27 7.80 -6.31
N VAL A 23 6.50 6.49 -6.45
CA VAL A 23 5.84 5.67 -7.48
C VAL A 23 4.34 5.63 -7.18
N PRO A 24 3.45 5.79 -8.19
CA PRO A 24 2.01 5.70 -7.99
C PRO A 24 1.59 4.43 -7.23
N GLY A 25 0.91 4.64 -6.12
CA GLY A 25 0.50 3.63 -5.14
C GLY A 25 1.41 3.51 -3.92
N PHE A 26 2.48 4.31 -3.83
CA PHE A 26 3.46 4.34 -2.74
C PHE A 26 3.75 5.77 -2.22
N SER A 27 3.07 6.79 -2.74
CA SER A 27 3.38 8.20 -2.50
C SER A 27 2.64 8.79 -1.30
N GLY A 28 3.20 9.83 -0.67
CA GLY A 28 2.54 10.61 0.38
C GLY A 28 2.29 9.85 1.68
N GLY A 29 3.15 8.88 2.02
CA GLY A 29 3.00 8.08 3.24
C GLY A 29 2.00 6.93 3.13
N TRP A 30 1.48 6.66 1.93
CA TRP A 30 0.55 5.57 1.65
C TRP A 30 1.21 4.41 0.93
N VAL A 31 0.67 3.20 1.10
CA VAL A 31 0.96 2.05 0.23
C VAL A 31 -0.34 1.32 -0.12
N SER A 32 -0.54 1.00 -1.40
CA SER A 32 -1.68 0.20 -1.87
C SER A 32 -1.33 -1.28 -2.04
N SER A 33 -2.23 -2.17 -1.60
CA SER A 33 -2.09 -3.62 -1.83
C SER A 33 -2.08 -4.00 -3.33
N VAL A 34 -2.76 -3.21 -4.17
CA VAL A 34 -2.80 -3.44 -5.62
C VAL A 34 -1.46 -3.03 -6.23
N ALA A 35 -0.89 -1.89 -5.81
CA ALA A 35 0.44 -1.46 -6.21
C ALA A 35 1.52 -2.47 -5.81
N VAL A 36 1.48 -3.00 -4.58
CA VAL A 36 2.36 -4.09 -4.12
C VAL A 36 2.18 -5.36 -4.98
N SER A 37 0.95 -5.73 -5.31
CA SER A 37 0.69 -6.90 -6.17
C SER A 37 1.28 -6.74 -7.57
N ARG A 38 1.21 -5.53 -8.14
CA ARG A 38 1.83 -5.20 -9.43
C ARG A 38 3.35 -5.17 -9.36
N LEU A 39 3.92 -4.64 -8.28
CA LEU A 39 5.37 -4.66 -8.03
C LEU A 39 5.89 -6.10 -8.04
N ILE A 40 5.22 -7.00 -7.31
CA ILE A 40 5.49 -8.44 -7.30
C ILE A 40 5.35 -9.03 -8.71
N GLY A 41 4.26 -8.74 -9.42
CA GLY A 41 4.00 -9.25 -10.77
C GLY A 41 5.04 -8.82 -11.82
N ARG A 42 5.63 -7.63 -11.68
CA ARG A 42 6.73 -7.14 -12.54
C ARG A 42 8.08 -7.78 -12.20
N ARG A 43 8.22 -8.36 -11.00
CA ARG A 43 9.48 -8.95 -10.50
C ARG A 43 9.34 -10.46 -10.41
N ASN A 44 9.65 -11.17 -11.49
CA ASN A 44 9.51 -12.64 -11.60
C ASN A 44 10.11 -13.46 -10.42
N LYS A 45 11.11 -12.91 -9.72
CA LYS A 45 11.82 -13.57 -8.61
C LYS A 45 11.19 -13.30 -7.23
N ILE A 46 10.36 -12.27 -7.06
CA ILE A 46 9.73 -11.96 -5.77
C ILE A 46 8.37 -12.66 -5.76
N ARG A 47 8.24 -13.73 -4.97
CA ARG A 47 6.97 -14.43 -4.77
C ARG A 47 6.65 -14.50 -3.28
N VAL A 48 6.04 -13.43 -2.77
CA VAL A 48 5.59 -13.34 -1.37
C VAL A 48 4.06 -13.55 -1.32
N PRO A 49 3.58 -14.59 -0.63
CA PRO A 49 2.14 -14.84 -0.46
C PRO A 49 1.44 -13.65 0.21
N PRO A 50 0.17 -13.36 -0.13
CA PRO A 50 -0.57 -12.20 0.40
C PRO A 50 -0.52 -12.05 1.92
N MET A 51 -0.64 -13.15 2.67
CA MET A 51 -0.61 -13.18 4.13
C MET A 51 0.68 -12.58 4.75
N TYR A 52 1.82 -12.69 4.05
CA TYR A 52 3.11 -12.17 4.53
C TYR A 52 3.38 -10.74 4.11
N ARG A 53 2.65 -10.19 3.13
CA ARG A 53 2.88 -8.83 2.61
C ARG A 53 2.63 -7.77 3.67
N ARG A 54 1.61 -7.96 4.51
CA ARG A 54 1.37 -7.11 5.67
C ARG A 54 2.53 -7.16 6.65
N ALA A 55 3.10 -8.34 6.92
CA ALA A 55 4.25 -8.45 7.83
C ALA A 55 5.47 -7.68 7.29
N VAL A 56 5.74 -7.75 5.99
CA VAL A 56 6.79 -6.94 5.34
C VAL A 56 6.52 -5.44 5.50
N LEU A 57 5.30 -4.98 5.24
CA LEU A 57 4.92 -3.57 5.42
C LEU A 57 5.03 -3.10 6.87
N LYS A 58 4.64 -3.94 7.84
CA LYS A 58 4.78 -3.62 9.27
C LYS A 58 6.23 -3.46 9.68
N ALA A 59 7.13 -4.29 9.16
CA ALA A 59 8.58 -4.14 9.38
C ALA A 59 9.13 -2.82 8.80
N LEU A 60 8.47 -2.26 7.78
CA LEU A 60 8.80 -0.95 7.20
C LEU A 60 8.08 0.23 7.90
N GLY A 61 7.30 -0.02 8.95
CA GLY A 61 6.55 1.01 9.68
C GLY A 61 5.19 1.37 9.06
N TYR A 62 4.63 0.49 8.23
CA TYR A 62 3.30 0.65 7.61
C TYR A 62 2.35 -0.43 8.11
N ASP A 63 1.12 -0.06 8.45
CA ASP A 63 0.04 -1.02 8.71
C ASP A 63 -1.24 -0.56 8.02
N TYR A 64 -2.28 -1.38 8.03
CA TYR A 64 -3.59 -0.99 7.52
C TYR A 64 -4.05 0.32 8.15
N HIS A 65 -4.69 1.14 7.33
CA HIS A 65 -5.30 2.36 7.82
C HIS A 65 -6.36 2.04 8.89
N PRO A 66 -6.27 2.59 10.12
CA PRO A 66 -7.12 2.19 11.23
C PRO A 66 -8.59 2.58 11.05
N GLY A 67 -8.85 3.66 10.29
CA GLY A 67 -10.21 4.09 9.95
C GLY A 67 -10.93 3.28 8.86
N LEU A 68 -10.31 2.22 8.32
CA LEU A 68 -10.90 1.33 7.31
C LEU A 68 -11.16 -0.06 7.89
N LYS A 69 -12.24 -0.72 7.46
CA LYS A 69 -12.53 -2.11 7.83
C LYS A 69 -11.46 -3.03 7.22
N GLU A 70 -10.58 -3.55 8.07
CA GLU A 70 -9.41 -4.35 7.67
C GLU A 70 -8.50 -3.64 6.66
N GLY A 71 -8.49 -2.31 6.64
CA GLY A 71 -7.70 -1.52 5.69
C GLY A 71 -8.31 -1.39 4.29
N ARG A 72 -9.49 -1.96 4.01
CA ARG A 72 -10.08 -1.95 2.67
C ARG A 72 -10.97 -0.73 2.44
N VAL A 73 -10.87 -0.14 1.27
CA VAL A 73 -11.78 0.92 0.84
C VAL A 73 -13.11 0.37 0.32
N ASP A 74 -14.19 1.13 0.52
CA ASP A 74 -15.54 0.80 0.07
C ASP A 74 -15.73 1.06 -1.43
N ASN A 75 -15.20 2.18 -1.94
CA ASN A 75 -15.32 2.58 -3.34
C ASN A 75 -14.05 2.25 -4.14
N ARG A 76 -14.21 2.18 -5.45
CA ARG A 76 -13.10 1.90 -6.37
C ARG A 76 -12.18 3.13 -6.42
N VAL A 77 -10.91 2.94 -6.13
CA VAL A 77 -9.88 3.90 -6.53
C VAL A 77 -9.66 3.72 -8.03
N ASN A 78 -9.70 4.82 -8.79
CA ASN A 78 -9.37 4.87 -10.22
C ASN A 78 -7.87 4.62 -10.43
N ALA A 79 -7.14 5.44 -11.18
CA ALA A 79 -5.69 5.29 -11.17
C ALA A 79 -5.14 5.39 -9.71
N PRO A 80 -3.93 4.90 -9.42
CA PRO A 80 -3.27 3.86 -10.18
C PRO A 80 -4.00 2.51 -10.05
N ASP A 81 -4.80 2.24 -9.01
CA ASP A 81 -5.17 0.87 -8.62
C ASP A 81 -6.27 0.19 -9.46
N TYR A 82 -7.19 0.94 -10.03
CA TYR A 82 -8.34 0.47 -10.80
C TYR A 82 -9.16 -0.59 -10.04
N GLY A 83 -9.29 -0.47 -8.73
CA GLY A 83 -9.89 -1.49 -7.85
C GLY A 83 -10.20 -0.98 -6.44
N LYS A 84 -10.51 -1.90 -5.52
CA LYS A 84 -10.74 -1.61 -4.09
C LYS A 84 -9.56 -2.11 -3.25
N PRO A 85 -8.42 -1.37 -3.24
CA PRO A 85 -7.22 -1.81 -2.55
C PRO A 85 -7.41 -1.85 -1.03
N PHE A 86 -6.54 -2.62 -0.37
CA PHE A 86 -6.23 -2.36 1.03
C PHE A 86 -5.19 -1.25 1.09
N LEU A 87 -5.48 -0.20 1.85
CA LEU A 87 -4.61 0.94 2.04
C LEU A 87 -3.84 0.78 3.34
N PHE A 88 -2.52 0.93 3.23
CA PHE A 88 -1.59 1.00 4.33
C PHE A 88 -1.14 2.44 4.50
N ILE A 89 -0.92 2.84 5.75
CA ILE A 89 -0.43 4.16 6.10
C ILE A 89 0.82 4.03 6.99
N ARG A 90 1.77 4.94 6.80
CA ARG A 90 2.93 5.05 7.69
C ARG A 90 2.46 5.38 9.10
N ARG A 91 2.94 4.64 10.10
CA ARG A 91 2.63 4.90 11.51
C ARG A 91 3.08 6.31 11.92
N GLY A 92 2.22 7.02 12.65
CA GLY A 92 2.43 8.41 13.05
C GLY A 92 2.18 9.44 11.94
N HIS A 93 1.72 9.03 10.75
CA HIS A 93 1.36 9.98 9.69
C HIS A 93 0.10 10.76 10.07
N PRO A 94 -0.02 12.06 9.74
CA PRO A 94 -1.21 12.85 10.08
C PRO A 94 -2.52 12.22 9.58
N HIS A 95 -2.50 11.60 8.41
CA HIS A 95 -3.69 10.93 7.87
C HIS A 95 -4.14 9.70 8.65
N GLU A 96 -3.32 9.14 9.54
CA GLU A 96 -3.69 7.97 10.37
C GLU A 96 -4.93 8.24 11.23
N CYS A 97 -5.22 9.51 11.58
CA CYS A 97 -6.40 9.88 12.35
C CYS A 97 -7.69 10.03 11.52
N LEU A 98 -7.60 9.94 10.18
CA LEU A 98 -8.77 10.05 9.31
C LEU A 98 -9.76 8.91 9.58
N THR A 99 -11.04 9.22 9.47
CA THR A 99 -12.13 8.26 9.63
C THR A 99 -13.07 8.34 8.45
N GLY A 100 -13.77 7.24 8.16
CA GLY A 100 -14.68 7.13 7.02
C GLY A 100 -13.98 6.76 5.72
N SER A 101 -14.52 5.75 5.02
CA SER A 101 -13.85 5.20 3.83
C SER A 101 -13.70 6.23 2.70
N ASN A 102 -14.66 7.14 2.51
CA ASN A 102 -14.58 8.13 1.44
C ASN A 102 -13.48 9.16 1.70
N THR A 103 -13.41 9.70 2.92
CA THR A 103 -12.38 10.66 3.32
C THR A 103 -10.98 10.04 3.20
N ILE A 104 -10.82 8.79 3.64
CA ILE A 104 -9.55 8.07 3.55
C ILE A 104 -9.19 7.76 2.10
N GLY A 105 -10.16 7.32 1.29
CA GLY A 105 -9.97 7.03 -0.13
C GLY A 105 -9.56 8.28 -0.92
N GLN A 106 -10.21 9.41 -0.66
CA GLN A 106 -9.86 10.70 -1.26
C GLN A 106 -8.45 11.15 -0.84
N ALA A 107 -8.11 11.10 0.46
CA ALA A 107 -6.77 11.49 0.93
C ALA A 107 -5.64 10.63 0.33
N TYR A 108 -5.92 9.36 0.06
CA TYR A 108 -5.01 8.50 -0.69
C TYR A 108 -4.93 8.93 -2.18
N ALA A 109 -6.07 9.16 -2.84
CA ALA A 109 -6.12 9.59 -4.23
C ALA A 109 -5.38 10.92 -4.46
N ASP A 110 -5.59 11.91 -3.57
CA ASP A 110 -4.88 13.20 -3.59
C ASP A 110 -3.36 12.98 -3.51
N ALA A 111 -2.91 12.11 -2.60
CA ALA A 111 -1.50 11.76 -2.46
C ALA A 111 -0.92 11.04 -3.70
N GLN A 112 -1.76 10.42 -4.54
CA GLN A 112 -1.34 9.83 -5.80
C GLN A 112 -1.45 10.80 -6.99
N GLY A 113 -1.83 12.06 -6.75
CA GLY A 113 -2.02 13.07 -7.80
C GLY A 113 -3.28 12.87 -8.62
N ILE A 114 -4.37 12.40 -8.01
CA ILE A 114 -5.60 12.00 -8.70
C ILE A 114 -6.76 12.85 -8.24
N GLU A 115 -7.33 13.60 -9.19
CA GLU A 115 -8.31 14.65 -8.93
C GLU A 115 -9.68 14.18 -8.41
N SER A 116 -10.04 12.89 -8.52
CA SER A 116 -11.33 12.42 -7.99
C SER A 116 -11.35 10.97 -7.51
N TYR A 117 -11.82 10.79 -6.27
CA TYR A 117 -12.26 9.52 -5.70
C TYR A 117 -13.80 9.47 -5.67
N PRO A 118 -14.45 8.50 -6.32
CA PRO A 118 -15.91 8.41 -6.40
C PRO A 118 -16.57 7.86 -5.13
#